data_AF-A0A107AIR8-F1
#
_entry.id   AF-A0A107AIR8-F1
#
_cell.length_a   1.000
_cell.length_b   1.000
_cell.length_c   1.000
_cell.angle_alpha   90.00
_cell.angle_beta   90.00
_cell.angle_gamma   90.00
#
_symmetry.space_group_name_H-M   'P 1'
#
loop_
_entity.id
_entity.type
_entity.pdbx_description
1 polymer ?
#
loop_
_entity_poly.entity_id
_entity_poly.type
_entity_poly.pdbx_seq_one_letter_code
_entity_poly.pdbx_strand_id
1 'polypeptide(L)'
;MAFDQLLVEGFQLKPLRRLLEARGKKAEAGWASLRVVAEILVASGKTVDDAKAILTPLSRLHALRNILKAHSSVEEKSKEERQARAAHGTLRAHFKDLAGQCDKSFDTILLALGAGDLNS
;
A
#
# COMPACT_ATOMS: atom_id res chain seq x y z
N MET A 1 4.61 12.50 -10.02
CA MET A 1 4.02 11.14 -10.02
C MET A 1 5.12 10.08 -9.91
N ALA A 2 5.86 10.06 -8.79
CA ALA A 2 6.95 9.10 -8.55
C ALA A 2 6.74 8.29 -7.25
N PHE A 3 5.91 8.79 -6.33
CA PHE A 3 5.78 8.25 -4.99
C PHE A 3 4.98 6.94 -4.93
N ASP A 4 3.85 6.83 -5.64
CA ASP A 4 3.10 5.57 -5.70
C ASP A 4 3.87 4.48 -6.46
N GLN A 5 4.65 4.88 -7.48
CA GLN A 5 5.47 3.96 -8.26
C GLN A 5 6.58 3.38 -7.38
N LEU A 6 7.21 4.23 -6.56
CA LEU A 6 8.23 3.81 -5.60
C LEU A 6 7.65 2.90 -4.51
N LEU A 7 6.46 3.20 -3.99
CA LEU A 7 5.87 2.47 -2.87
C LEU A 7 5.16 1.18 -3.28
N VAL A 8 4.45 1.15 -4.41
CA VAL A 8 3.65 -0.02 -4.81
C VAL A 8 4.37 -0.89 -5.85
N GLU A 9 5.05 -0.27 -6.82
CA GLU A 9 5.81 -0.99 -7.85
C GLU A 9 7.24 -1.34 -7.39
N GLY A 10 7.72 -0.74 -6.30
CA GLY A 10 8.97 -1.12 -5.63
C GLY A 10 8.95 -2.55 -5.06
N PHE A 11 7.77 -3.10 -4.77
CA PHE A 11 7.61 -4.47 -4.32
C PHE A 11 7.89 -5.49 -5.43
N GLN A 12 9.13 -5.99 -5.46
CA GLN A 12 9.55 -7.00 -6.42
C GLN A 12 8.84 -8.34 -6.17
N LEU A 13 8.04 -8.79 -7.15
CA LEU A 13 7.24 -10.01 -7.01
C LEU A 13 8.07 -11.28 -6.80
N LYS A 14 9.20 -11.42 -7.51
CA LYS A 14 10.05 -12.61 -7.43
C LYS A 14 10.55 -12.91 -6.00
N PRO A 15 11.18 -11.97 -5.27
CA PRO A 15 11.59 -12.20 -3.89
C PRO A 15 10.38 -12.37 -2.94
N LEU A 16 9.28 -11.63 -3.14
CA LEU A 16 8.09 -11.80 -2.31
C LEU A 16 7.49 -13.21 -2.41
N ARG A 17 7.41 -13.76 -3.62
CA ARG A 17 6.92 -15.14 -3.82
C ARG A 17 7.81 -16.16 -3.12
N ARG A 18 9.12 -16.01 -3.22
CA ARG A 18 10.08 -16.89 -2.51
C ARG A 18 9.92 -16.79 -0.99
N LEU A 19 9.72 -15.59 -0.45
CA LEU A 19 9.50 -15.40 0.97
C LEU A 19 8.19 -16.06 1.44
N LEU A 20 7.11 -15.93 0.65
CA LEU A 20 5.84 -16.58 0.96
C LEU A 20 5.98 -18.12 0.93
N GLU A 21 6.71 -18.65 -0.06
CA GLU A 21 7.02 -20.09 -0.18
C GLU A 21 7.83 -20.60 1.02
N ALA A 22 8.82 -19.83 1.48
CA ALA A 22 9.58 -20.15 2.69
C ALA A 22 8.71 -20.20 3.96
N ARG A 23 7.50 -19.62 3.93
CA ARG A 23 6.51 -19.65 5.01
C ARG A 23 5.42 -20.70 4.81
N GLY A 24 5.62 -21.63 3.88
CA GLY A 24 4.71 -22.75 3.64
C GLY A 24 3.47 -22.39 2.81
N LYS A 25 3.42 -21.22 2.19
CA LYS A 25 2.33 -20.81 1.28
C LYS A 25 2.86 -20.56 -0.13
N LYS A 26 2.07 -20.87 -1.15
CA LYS A 26 2.44 -20.58 -2.54
C LYS A 26 1.60 -19.44 -3.09
N ALA A 27 2.23 -18.50 -3.79
CA ALA A 27 1.51 -17.46 -4.52
C ALA A 27 0.90 -18.05 -5.80
N GLU A 28 -0.34 -17.68 -6.11
CA GLU A 28 -0.97 -18.06 -7.38
C GLU A 28 -0.38 -17.27 -8.55
N ALA A 29 -0.45 -17.88 -9.73
CA ALA A 29 -0.13 -17.20 -10.98
C ALA A 29 -1.11 -16.04 -11.20
N GLY A 30 -0.58 -14.81 -11.35
CA GLY A 30 -1.37 -13.60 -11.55
C GLY A 30 -1.54 -12.72 -10.31
N TRP A 31 -1.16 -13.17 -9.11
CA TRP A 31 -1.18 -12.30 -7.94
C TRP A 31 -0.19 -11.13 -8.09
N ALA A 32 -0.72 -9.92 -7.91
CA ALA A 32 0.03 -8.67 -7.83
C ALA A 32 0.78 -8.54 -6.49
N SER A 33 1.75 -7.62 -6.44
CA SER A 33 2.66 -7.46 -5.29
C SER A 33 1.93 -7.28 -3.96
N LEU A 34 0.95 -6.37 -3.89
CA LEU A 34 0.18 -6.12 -2.66
C LEU A 34 -0.59 -7.36 -2.18
N ARG A 35 -1.10 -8.19 -3.09
CA ARG A 35 -1.78 -9.44 -2.73
C ARG A 35 -0.81 -10.44 -2.10
N VAL A 36 0.41 -10.55 -2.65
CA VAL A 36 1.46 -11.41 -2.10
C VAL A 36 1.89 -10.89 -0.72
N VAL A 37 2.06 -9.57 -0.54
CA VAL A 37 2.37 -8.95 0.76
C VAL A 37 1.27 -9.24 1.79
N ALA A 38 -0.01 -9.18 1.42
CA ALA A 38 -1.12 -9.52 2.31
C ALA A 38 -1.00 -10.96 2.84
N GLU A 39 -0.68 -11.91 1.98
CA GLU A 39 -0.51 -13.31 2.38
C GLU A 39 0.74 -13.52 3.23
N ILE A 40 1.81 -12.76 2.98
CA ILE A 40 3.01 -12.76 3.83
C ILE A 40 2.67 -12.23 5.22
N LEU A 41 1.90 -11.15 5.34
CA LEU A 41 1.45 -10.58 6.62
C LEU A 41 0.61 -11.60 7.41
N VAL A 42 -0.31 -12.30 6.74
CA VAL A 42 -1.10 -13.36 7.36
C VAL A 42 -0.22 -14.53 7.78
N ALA A 43 0.74 -14.93 6.95
CA ALA A 43 1.71 -15.96 7.30
C ALA A 43 2.65 -15.54 8.45
N SER A 44 2.83 -14.23 8.70
CA SER A 44 3.52 -13.69 9.89
C SER A 44 2.65 -13.67 11.15
N GLY A 45 1.40 -14.15 11.10
CA GLY A 45 0.48 -14.15 12.24
C GLY A 45 -0.45 -12.94 12.36
N LYS A 46 -0.54 -12.07 11.34
CA LYS A 46 -1.60 -11.05 11.27
C LYS A 46 -2.93 -11.68 10.86
N THR A 47 -4.04 -11.10 11.31
CA THR A 47 -5.36 -11.47 10.77
C THR A 47 -5.51 -10.97 9.33
N VAL A 48 -6.48 -11.53 8.60
CA VAL A 48 -6.80 -11.07 7.24
C VAL A 48 -7.23 -9.61 7.24
N ASP A 49 -8.01 -9.19 8.25
CA ASP A 49 -8.48 -7.82 8.38
C ASP A 49 -7.34 -6.85 8.71
N ASP A 50 -6.41 -7.25 9.59
CA ASP A 50 -5.21 -6.45 9.88
C ASP A 50 -4.34 -6.30 8.62
N ALA A 51 -4.11 -7.39 7.89
CA ALA A 51 -3.34 -7.34 6.65
C ALA A 51 -3.98 -6.40 5.62
N LYS A 52 -5.32 -6.40 5.51
CA LYS A 52 -6.07 -5.47 4.66
C LYS A 52 -5.96 -4.04 5.15
N ALA A 53 -6.07 -3.80 6.46
CA ALA A 53 -5.95 -2.48 7.06
C ALA A 53 -4.55 -1.89 6.79
N ILE A 54 -3.49 -2.68 6.97
CA ILE A 54 -2.10 -2.30 6.68
C ILE A 54 -1.91 -1.89 5.22
N LEU A 55 -2.57 -2.55 4.27
CA LEU A 55 -2.41 -2.27 2.84
C LEU A 55 -3.37 -1.21 2.29
N THR A 56 -4.34 -0.76 3.09
CA THR A 56 -5.33 0.24 2.68
C THR A 56 -4.68 1.56 2.23
N PRO A 57 -3.71 2.14 2.96
CA PRO A 57 -3.10 3.41 2.56
C PRO A 57 -2.37 3.31 1.21
N LEU A 58 -1.66 2.20 0.95
CA LEU A 58 -0.95 1.97 -0.30
C LEU A 58 -1.93 1.82 -1.48
N SER A 59 -3.01 1.08 -1.26
CA SER A 59 -4.07 0.90 -2.26
C SER A 59 -4.77 2.23 -2.57
N ARG A 60 -5.03 3.04 -1.54
CA ARG A 60 -5.63 4.37 -1.68
C ARG A 60 -4.73 5.33 -2.45
N LEU A 61 -3.43 5.35 -2.16
CA LEU A 61 -2.45 6.15 -2.88
C LEU A 61 -2.42 5.76 -4.37
N HIS A 62 -2.42 4.45 -4.68
CA HIS A 62 -2.46 3.96 -6.05
C HIS A 62 -3.75 4.36 -6.78
N ALA A 63 -4.89 4.25 -6.11
CA ALA A 63 -6.19 4.66 -6.67
C ALA A 63 -6.23 6.18 -6.93
N LEU A 64 -5.77 7.00 -5.98
CA LEU A 64 -5.69 8.46 -6.15
C LEU A 64 -4.77 8.84 -7.32
N ARG A 65 -3.62 8.17 -7.51
CA ARG A 65 -2.79 8.38 -8.70
C ARG A 65 -3.61 8.16 -9.96
N ASN A 66 -4.34 7.05 -10.05
CA ASN A 66 -5.11 6.73 -11.24
C ASN A 66 -6.19 7.78 -11.51
N ILE A 67 -6.89 8.26 -10.48
CA ILE A 67 -7.91 9.33 -10.60
C ILE A 67 -7.30 10.68 -10.99
N LEU A 68 -6.08 10.98 -10.56
CA LEU A 68 -5.44 12.26 -10.85
C LEU A 68 -4.72 12.29 -12.22
N LYS A 69 -4.63 11.16 -12.94
CA LYS A 69 -4.08 11.12 -14.29
C LYS A 69 -4.95 11.93 -15.27
N ALA A 70 -4.33 12.37 -16.36
CA ALA A 70 -4.95 13.27 -17.35
C ALA A 70 -6.25 12.71 -17.98
N HIS A 71 -6.44 11.39 -18.00
CA HIS A 71 -7.58 10.72 -18.64
C HIS A 71 -8.80 10.50 -17.73
N SER A 72 -8.72 10.78 -16.42
CA SER A 72 -9.87 10.66 -15.52
C SER A 72 -10.80 11.86 -15.62
N SER A 73 -12.10 11.62 -15.37
CA SER A 73 -13.16 12.62 -15.48
C SER A 73 -12.95 13.78 -14.50
N VAL A 74 -13.46 14.96 -14.87
CA VAL A 74 -13.40 16.16 -14.01
C VAL A 74 -14.27 15.95 -12.76
N GLU A 75 -15.36 15.20 -12.91
CA GLU A 75 -16.29 14.84 -11.85
C GLU A 75 -15.62 13.97 -10.77
N GLU A 76 -14.86 12.94 -11.17
CA GLU A 76 -14.14 12.08 -10.23
C GLU A 76 -13.08 12.88 -9.44
N LYS A 77 -12.31 13.73 -10.13
CA LYS A 77 -11.30 14.57 -9.48
C LYS A 77 -11.93 15.55 -8.49
N SER A 78 -13.03 16.18 -8.87
CA SER A 78 -13.76 17.14 -8.03
C SER A 78 -14.38 16.48 -6.80
N LYS A 79 -14.92 15.27 -6.96
CA LYS A 79 -15.46 14.47 -5.85
C LYS A 79 -14.37 14.13 -4.83
N GLU A 80 -13.22 13.66 -5.32
CA GLU A 80 -12.09 13.31 -4.45
C GLU A 80 -11.54 14.53 -3.71
N GLU A 81 -11.43 15.68 -4.39
CA GLU A 81 -11.01 16.92 -3.76
C GLU A 81 -11.97 17.34 -2.63
N ARG A 82 -13.28 17.29 -2.90
CA ARG A 82 -14.31 17.62 -1.91
C ARG A 82 -14.26 16.69 -0.70
N GLN A 83 -14.10 15.38 -0.93
CA GLN A 83 -13.98 14.40 0.15
C GLN A 83 -12.73 14.64 0.99
N ALA A 84 -11.58 14.89 0.36
CA ALA A 84 -10.33 15.19 1.06
C ALA A 84 -10.44 16.45 1.92
N ARG A 85 -11.07 17.51 1.40
CA ARG A 85 -11.31 18.75 2.16
C ARG A 85 -12.32 18.54 3.30
N ALA A 86 -13.36 17.76 3.10
CA ALA A 86 -14.34 17.45 4.14
C ALA A 86 -13.72 16.66 5.30
N ALA A 87 -12.84 15.69 5.01
CA ALA A 87 -12.23 14.84 6.02
C ALA A 87 -11.02 15.48 6.72
N HIS A 88 -10.21 16.29 6.02
CA HIS A 88 -8.93 16.80 6.53
C HIS A 88 -8.82 18.33 6.55
N GLY A 89 -9.85 19.06 6.12
CA GLY A 89 -9.88 20.53 6.01
C GLY A 89 -9.08 21.07 4.82
N THR A 90 -7.88 20.55 4.57
CA THR A 90 -7.02 20.99 3.45
C THR A 90 -6.41 19.80 2.70
N LEU A 91 -6.12 19.99 1.41
CA LEU A 91 -5.43 18.98 0.61
C LEU A 91 -4.01 18.68 1.12
N ARG A 92 -3.34 19.69 1.71
CA ARG A 92 -2.03 19.51 2.36
C ARG A 92 -2.13 18.58 3.57
N ALA A 93 -3.17 18.75 4.40
CA ALA A 93 -3.40 17.88 5.55
C ALA A 93 -3.73 16.45 5.11
N HIS A 94 -4.59 16.28 4.11
CA HIS A 94 -4.88 14.98 3.51
C HIS A 94 -3.61 14.29 2.98
N PHE A 95 -2.76 15.01 2.25
CA PHE A 95 -1.49 14.46 1.75
C PHE A 95 -0.58 13.99 2.88
N LYS A 96 -0.37 14.83 3.92
CA LYS A 96 0.49 14.48 5.06
C LYS A 96 -0.02 13.26 5.82
N ASP A 97 -1.33 13.19 6.03
CA ASP A 97 -1.98 12.07 6.70
C ASP A 97 -1.80 10.78 5.89
N LEU A 98 -2.12 10.78 4.59
CA LEU A 98 -1.95 9.61 3.73
C LEU A 98 -0.49 9.15 3.66
N ALA A 99 0.46 10.08 3.54
CA ALA A 99 1.89 9.76 3.52
C ALA A 99 2.33 9.13 4.85
N GLY A 100 1.91 9.68 6.00
CA GLY A 100 2.23 9.13 7.32
C GLY A 100 1.57 7.77 7.58
N GLN A 101 0.40 7.51 7.01
CA GLN A 101 -0.22 6.19 7.05
C GLN A 101 0.56 5.18 6.20
N CYS A 102 1.01 5.56 5.00
CA CYS A 102 1.87 4.70 4.18
C CYS A 102 3.17 4.35 4.92
N ASP A 103 3.81 5.31 5.56
CA ASP A 103 5.05 5.12 6.33
C ASP A 103 4.88 4.05 7.43
N LYS A 104 3.84 4.18 8.26
CA LYS A 104 3.49 3.18 9.30
C LYS A 104 3.18 1.79 8.72
N SER A 105 2.53 1.75 7.55
CA SER A 105 2.30 0.49 6.84
C SER A 105 3.62 -0.14 6.41
N PHE A 106 4.58 0.65 5.94
CA PHE A 106 5.91 0.16 5.58
C PHE A 106 6.67 -0.41 6.77
N ASP A 107 6.67 0.25 7.92
CA ASP A 107 7.29 -0.29 9.14
C ASP A 107 6.78 -1.71 9.44
N THR A 108 5.46 -1.87 9.39
CA THR A 108 4.82 -3.17 9.65
C THR A 108 5.15 -4.21 8.58
N ILE A 109 5.16 -3.80 7.30
CA ILE A 109 5.52 -4.68 6.19
C ILE A 109 6.99 -5.10 6.28
N LEU A 110 7.91 -4.18 6.56
CA LEU A 110 9.35 -4.45 6.61
C LEU A 110 9.69 -5.42 7.73
N LEU A 111 9.09 -5.24 8.92
CA LEU A 111 9.17 -6.22 10.01
C LEU A 111 8.64 -7.59 9.56
N ALA A 112 7.48 -7.61 8.89
CA ALA A 112 6.91 -8.85 8.37
C ALA A 112 7.74 -9.46 7.24
N LEU A 113 8.58 -8.71 6.54
CA LEU A 113 9.49 -9.23 5.51
C LEU A 113 10.80 -9.77 6.10
N GLY A 114 11.03 -9.59 7.41
CA GLY A 114 12.27 -10.00 8.07
C GLY A 114 13.41 -8.97 7.94
N ALA A 115 13.11 -7.74 7.52
CA ALA A 115 14.05 -6.62 7.53
C ALA A 115 14.14 -5.99 8.93
N GLY A 116 14.35 -6.81 9.95
CA GLY A 116 14.53 -6.36 11.33
C GLY A 116 15.78 -5.49 11.44
N ASP A 117 15.59 -4.27 11.95
CA ASP A 117 16.54 -3.16 12.13
C ASP A 117 16.94 -2.37 10.88
N LEU A 118 16.05 -1.46 10.47
CA LEU A 118 16.36 -0.38 9.50
C LEU A 118 16.82 0.92 10.16
N ASN A 119 16.96 0.94 11.50
CA ASN A 119 17.47 2.07 12.29
C ASN A 119 18.76 1.67 13.03
N SER A 120 19.74 1.11 12.31
CA SER A 120 21.13 1.04 12.80
C SER A 120 21.96 2.17 12.21
#